data_AF-A0A3M0XNH2-F1
#
_entry.id   AF-A0A3M0XNH2-F1
#
_cell.length_a   1.000
_cell.length_b   1.000
_cell.length_c   1.000
_cell.angle_alpha   90.00
_cell.angle_beta   90.00
_cell.angle_gamma   90.00
#
_symmetry.space_group_name_H-M   'P 1'
#
loop_
_entity.id
_entity.type
_entity.pdbx_description
1 polymer ?
#
loop_
_entity_poly.entity_id
_entity_poly.type
_entity_poly.pdbx_seq_one_letter_code
_entity_poly.pdbx_strand_id
1 'polypeptide(L)'
;VYIREGDFYGFLSLKDAEPVGVPNVLRDLDVTRLHSVVFDKILRPTNVIFEMDHRRALEMVHNGTGEAAFFLNPLNIEDVKKVALAHERMPPKATYFYPKLLTGMVMYLLDRNSLDY
;
A
#
# COMPACT_ATOMS: atom_id res chain seq x y z
N VAL A 1 -5.30 -5.55 12.21
CA VAL A 1 -5.69 -4.18 12.59
C VAL A 1 -5.44 -4.00 14.08
N TYR A 2 -4.99 -2.83 14.49
CA TYR A 2 -4.87 -2.41 15.88
C TYR A 2 -5.73 -1.17 16.11
N ILE A 3 -6.55 -1.17 17.15
CA ILE A 3 -7.45 -0.05 17.49
C ILE A 3 -7.11 0.40 18.91
N ARG A 4 -6.88 1.72 19.07
CA ARG A 4 -6.52 2.30 20.37
C ARG A 4 -7.60 2.07 21.42
N GLU A 5 -8.86 2.28 21.03
CA GLU A 5 -9.99 2.13 21.93
C GLU A 5 -10.19 0.65 22.27
N GLY A 6 -9.84 0.29 23.52
CA GLY A 6 -9.90 -1.08 24.03
C GLY A 6 -8.62 -1.90 23.85
N ASP A 7 -7.52 -1.31 23.36
CA ASP A 7 -6.21 -1.97 23.16
C ASP A 7 -6.33 -3.31 22.41
N PHE A 8 -7.11 -3.31 21.32
CA PHE A 8 -7.52 -4.52 20.62
C PHE A 8 -6.65 -4.77 19.38
N TYR A 9 -6.14 -6.00 19.26
CA TYR A 9 -5.55 -6.53 18.04
C TYR A 9 -6.44 -7.61 17.42
N GLY A 10 -6.63 -7.55 16.11
CA GLY A 10 -7.45 -8.53 15.41
C GLY A 10 -7.10 -8.69 13.94
N PHE A 11 -7.45 -9.86 13.39
CA PHE A 11 -7.47 -10.08 11.96
C PHE A 11 -8.78 -9.57 11.38
N LEU A 12 -8.69 -8.72 10.36
CA LEU A 12 -9.85 -8.28 9.61
C LEU A 12 -10.03 -9.20 8.42
N SER A 13 -11.08 -10.01 8.43
CA SER A 13 -11.48 -10.82 7.28
C SER A 13 -12.71 -10.20 6.65
N LEU A 14 -12.58 -9.74 5.41
CA LEU A 14 -13.69 -9.22 4.63
C LEU A 14 -14.39 -10.40 3.94
N LYS A 15 -15.58 -10.76 4.43
CA LYS A 15 -16.50 -11.71 3.78
C LYS A 15 -17.38 -10.95 2.79
N ASP A 16 -17.39 -11.40 1.53
CA ASP A 16 -18.30 -10.93 0.47
C ASP A 16 -18.27 -9.43 0.15
N ALA A 17 -17.15 -8.76 0.43
CA ALA A 17 -16.95 -7.36 0.08
C ALA A 17 -15.98 -7.23 -1.10
N GLU A 18 -16.54 -6.99 -2.28
CA GLU A 18 -15.78 -6.71 -3.49
C GLU A 18 -15.57 -5.20 -3.70
N PRO A 19 -14.35 -4.80 -4.15
CA PRO A 19 -14.09 -3.46 -4.64
C PRO A 19 -15.00 -3.13 -5.83
N VAL A 20 -15.75 -2.03 -5.75
CA VAL A 20 -16.63 -1.57 -6.84
C VAL A 20 -15.91 -0.51 -7.65
N GLY A 21 -16.01 -0.57 -8.99
CA GLY A 21 -15.38 0.40 -9.88
C GLY A 21 -13.87 0.24 -10.02
N VAL A 22 -13.32 -0.90 -9.59
CA VAL A 22 -11.89 -1.20 -9.66
C VAL A 22 -11.63 -2.29 -10.72
N PRO A 23 -10.59 -2.14 -11.57
CA PRO A 23 -10.15 -3.17 -12.51
C PRO A 23 -9.94 -4.53 -11.86
N ASN A 24 -10.31 -5.61 -12.55
CA ASN A 24 -10.28 -6.97 -12.02
C ASN A 24 -8.90 -7.36 -11.45
N VAL A 25 -7.82 -6.97 -12.13
CA VAL A 25 -6.43 -7.25 -11.71
C VAL A 25 -6.04 -6.61 -10.37
N LEU A 26 -6.76 -5.57 -9.94
CA LEU A 26 -6.51 -4.87 -8.69
C LEU A 26 -7.41 -5.35 -7.54
N ARG A 27 -8.49 -6.09 -7.83
CA ARG A 27 -9.53 -6.41 -6.83
C ARG A 27 -9.04 -7.29 -5.70
N ASP A 28 -8.09 -8.18 -6.01
CA ASP A 28 -7.57 -9.15 -5.04
C ASP A 28 -6.48 -8.55 -4.13
N LEU A 29 -6.00 -7.34 -4.44
CA LEU A 29 -4.96 -6.71 -3.63
C LEU A 29 -5.52 -6.26 -2.29
N ASP A 30 -4.89 -6.67 -1.19
CA ASP A 30 -5.28 -6.29 0.17
C ASP A 30 -5.41 -4.77 0.36
N VAL A 31 -4.50 -4.00 -0.24
CA VAL A 31 -4.53 -2.53 -0.23
C VAL A 31 -5.77 -1.98 -0.94
N THR A 32 -6.16 -2.56 -2.08
CA THR A 32 -7.36 -2.16 -2.80
C THR A 32 -8.59 -2.45 -1.98
N ARG A 33 -8.67 -3.65 -1.37
CA ARG A 33 -9.80 -4.04 -0.53
C ARG A 33 -9.91 -3.15 0.70
N LEU A 34 -8.79 -2.85 1.35
CA LEU A 34 -8.76 -1.91 2.49
C LEU A 34 -9.32 -0.54 2.09
N HIS A 35 -8.82 0.05 1.02
CA HIS A 35 -9.27 1.37 0.58
C HIS A 35 -10.75 1.36 0.14
N SER A 36 -11.09 0.51 -0.82
CA SER A 36 -12.43 0.52 -1.46
C SER A 36 -13.57 0.02 -0.57
N VAL A 37 -13.27 -0.82 0.42
CA VAL A 37 -14.29 -1.36 1.33
C VAL A 37 -14.22 -0.66 2.67
N VAL A 38 -13.07 -0.68 3.34
CA VAL A 38 -12.98 -0.22 4.73
C VAL A 38 -12.96 1.29 4.77
N PHE A 39 -12.10 1.95 3.99
CA PHE A 39 -12.01 3.41 4.04
C PHE A 39 -13.19 4.07 3.36
N ASP A 40 -13.58 3.66 2.16
CA ASP A 40 -14.64 4.37 1.43
C ASP A 40 -16.05 4.11 1.99
N LYS A 41 -16.33 2.89 2.47
CA LYS A 41 -17.69 2.51 2.90
C LYS A 41 -17.91 2.56 4.41
N ILE A 42 -16.90 2.27 5.22
CA ILE A 42 -17.06 2.08 6.67
C ILE A 42 -16.51 3.26 7.45
N LEU A 43 -15.20 3.54 7.35
CA LEU A 43 -14.51 4.47 8.26
C LEU A 43 -14.45 5.91 7.76
N ARG A 44 -14.28 6.10 6.44
CA ARG A 44 -14.13 7.41 5.79
C ARG A 44 -13.15 8.35 6.50
N PRO A 45 -11.88 7.93 6.69
CA PRO A 45 -10.91 8.72 7.42
C PRO A 45 -10.60 10.03 6.69
N THR A 46 -10.42 11.12 7.44
CA THR A 46 -10.01 12.42 6.89
C THR A 46 -8.51 12.49 6.57
N ASN A 47 -7.70 11.65 7.24
CA ASN A 47 -6.27 11.54 7.02
C ASN A 47 -5.80 10.09 7.13
N VAL A 48 -4.89 9.68 6.24
CA VAL A 48 -4.29 8.34 6.24
C VAL A 48 -2.77 8.50 6.23
N ILE A 49 -2.13 8.03 7.29
CA ILE A 49 -0.67 8.03 7.45
C ILE A 49 -0.15 6.66 7.01
N PHE A 50 0.91 6.67 6.20
CA PHE A 50 1.56 5.46 5.72
C PHE A 50 2.89 5.31 6.44
N GLU A 51 2.96 4.34 7.35
CA GLU A 51 4.15 4.01 8.11
C GLU A 51 4.59 2.58 7.78
N MET A 52 5.89 2.41 7.56
CA MET A 52 6.49 1.14 7.17
C MET A 52 6.92 0.30 8.35
N ASP A 53 7.38 0.96 9.42
CA ASP A 53 7.76 0.27 10.64
C ASP A 53 6.50 0.00 11.48
N HIS A 54 6.13 -1.27 11.56
CA HIS A 54 4.97 -1.70 12.33
C HIS A 54 5.04 -1.25 13.80
N ARG A 55 6.23 -1.17 14.40
CA ARG A 55 6.39 -0.71 15.79
C ARG A 55 6.06 0.77 15.91
N ARG A 56 6.55 1.59 14.98
CA ARG A 56 6.22 3.02 14.94
C ARG A 56 4.73 3.24 14.70
N ALA A 57 4.11 2.46 13.82
CA ALA A 57 2.67 2.54 13.58
C ALA A 57 1.87 2.24 14.86
N LEU A 58 2.28 1.23 15.65
CA LEU A 58 1.67 0.94 16.94
C LEU A 58 1.86 2.08 17.94
N GLU A 59 3.08 2.60 18.06
CA GLU A 59 3.40 3.75 18.94
C GLU A 59 2.58 4.99 18.56
N MET A 60 2.39 5.26 17.27
CA MET A 60 1.57 6.38 16.79
C MET A 60 0.11 6.24 17.24
N VAL A 61 -0.46 5.04 17.18
CA VAL A 61 -1.83 4.79 17.66
C VAL A 61 -1.89 4.87 19.18
N HIS A 62 -0.93 4.28 19.89
CA HIS A 62 -0.85 4.31 21.34
C HIS A 62 -0.76 5.76 21.88
N ASN A 63 0.06 6.59 21.24
CA ASN A 63 0.27 8.00 21.60
C ASN A 63 -0.87 8.92 21.12
N GLY A 64 -1.88 8.38 20.43
CA GLY A 64 -3.05 9.13 19.97
C GLY A 64 -2.85 9.96 18.70
N THR A 65 -1.75 9.79 17.98
CA THR A 65 -1.53 10.37 16.65
C THR A 65 -2.48 9.77 15.61
N GLY A 66 -2.94 8.54 15.83
CA GLY A 66 -3.98 7.89 15.03
C GLY A 66 -4.93 7.08 15.90
N GLU A 67 -6.12 6.77 15.36
CA GLU A 67 -7.16 6.01 16.07
C GLU A 67 -6.99 4.49 15.87
N ALA A 68 -6.47 4.09 14.71
CA ALA A 68 -6.23 2.70 14.35
C ALA A 68 -5.06 2.56 13.36
N ALA A 69 -4.43 1.38 13.36
CA ALA A 69 -3.42 0.98 12.38
C ALA A 69 -3.87 -0.29 11.64
N PHE A 70 -3.74 -0.25 10.31
CA PHE A 70 -4.00 -1.37 9.42
C PHE A 70 -2.69 -1.92 8.89
N PHE A 71 -2.48 -3.22 9.11
CA PHE A 71 -1.32 -3.95 8.61
C PHE A 71 -1.78 -4.87 7.48
N LEU A 72 -1.09 -4.78 6.35
CA LEU A 72 -1.42 -5.51 5.14
C LEU A 72 -0.37 -6.57 4.86
N ASN A 73 -0.77 -7.64 4.17
CA ASN A 73 0.21 -8.58 3.66
C ASN A 73 1.09 -7.89 2.60
N PRO A 74 2.39 -8.18 2.55
CA PRO A 74 3.25 -7.68 1.49
C PRO A 74 2.77 -8.21 0.14
N LEU A 75 2.80 -7.35 -0.89
CA LEU A 75 2.45 -7.76 -2.24
C LEU A 75 3.50 -8.71 -2.83
N ASN A 76 3.04 -9.71 -3.57
CA ASN A 76 3.91 -10.57 -4.34
C ASN A 76 4.37 -9.84 -5.61
N ILE A 77 5.61 -10.09 -6.06
CA ILE A 77 6.12 -9.58 -7.33
C ILE A 77 5.24 -10.00 -8.51
N GLU A 78 4.59 -11.16 -8.42
CA GLU A 78 3.68 -11.64 -9.46
C GLU A 78 2.44 -10.76 -9.61
N ASP A 79 1.92 -10.23 -8.50
CA ASP A 79 0.78 -9.30 -8.54
C ASP A 79 1.18 -7.99 -9.21
N VAL A 80 2.38 -7.49 -8.91
CA VAL A 80 2.93 -6.28 -9.56
C VAL A 80 3.06 -6.50 -11.07
N LYS A 81 3.57 -7.66 -11.50
CA LYS A 81 3.69 -8.00 -12.91
C LYS A 81 2.33 -8.06 -13.60
N LYS A 82 1.34 -8.72 -12.99
CA LYS A 82 -0.01 -8.82 -13.54
C LYS A 82 -0.63 -7.45 -13.78
N VAL A 83 -0.51 -6.55 -12.80
CA VAL A 83 -1.01 -5.17 -12.91
C VAL A 83 -0.30 -4.42 -14.05
N ALA A 84 1.03 -4.54 -14.13
CA ALA A 84 1.80 -3.91 -15.19
C ALA A 84 1.44 -4.44 -16.60
N LEU A 85 1.31 -5.75 -16.75
CA LEU A 85 0.91 -6.40 -18.02
C LEU A 85 -0.52 -6.04 -18.43
N ALA A 86 -1.39 -5.76 -17.46
CA ALA A 86 -2.74 -5.26 -17.70
C ALA A 86 -2.77 -3.77 -18.07
N HIS A 87 -1.63 -3.08 -18.16
CA HIS A 87 -1.52 -1.63 -18.38
C HIS A 87 -2.24 -0.81 -17.30
N GLU A 88 -2.38 -1.38 -16.10
CA GLU A 88 -3.02 -0.75 -14.96
C GLU A 88 -2.01 -0.11 -14.02
N ARG A 89 -2.48 0.86 -13.22
CA ARG A 89 -1.62 1.53 -12.23
C ARG A 89 -1.74 0.86 -10.87
N MET A 90 -0.60 0.60 -10.25
CA MET A 90 -0.54 0.14 -8.86
C MET A 90 -1.21 1.14 -7.92
N PRO A 91 -1.98 0.68 -6.92
CA PRO A 91 -2.54 1.56 -5.90
C PRO A 91 -1.43 2.34 -5.19
N PRO A 92 -1.68 3.61 -4.81
CA PRO A 92 -0.65 4.45 -4.23
C PRO A 92 -0.09 3.84 -2.94
N LYS A 93 1.24 3.90 -2.78
CA LYS A 93 1.96 3.41 -1.60
C LYS A 93 1.69 1.93 -1.25
N ALA A 94 1.26 1.14 -2.24
CA ALA A 94 1.05 -0.30 -2.09
C ALA A 94 2.36 -1.08 -1.95
N THR A 95 3.42 -0.66 -2.64
CA THR A 95 4.69 -1.41 -2.72
C THR A 95 5.87 -0.57 -2.28
N TYR A 96 6.75 -1.17 -1.47
CA TYR A 96 8.05 -0.60 -1.14
C TYR A 96 9.17 -1.50 -1.67
N PHE A 97 9.88 -1.03 -2.70
CA PHE A 97 11.04 -1.75 -3.25
C PHE A 97 12.27 -1.45 -2.39
N TYR A 98 12.84 -2.50 -1.78
CA TYR A 98 14.07 -2.42 -1.01
C TYR A 98 15.10 -3.48 -1.47
N PRO A 99 16.38 -3.11 -1.62
CA PRO A 99 16.90 -1.73 -1.60
C PRO A 99 16.32 -0.92 -2.77
N LYS A 100 16.11 0.39 -2.57
CA LYS A 100 15.79 1.28 -3.69
C LYS A 100 16.95 1.18 -4.67
N LEU A 101 16.69 0.63 -5.86
CA LEU A 101 17.69 0.58 -6.91
C LEU A 101 18.21 2.01 -7.09
N LEU A 102 19.54 2.16 -7.13
CA LEU A 102 20.22 3.42 -7.40
C LEU A 102 20.03 3.77 -8.89
N THR A 103 18.79 3.82 -9.37
CA THR A 103 18.41 4.04 -10.77
C THR A 103 19.00 5.33 -11.32
N GLY A 104 19.29 6.32 -10.45
CA GLY A 104 20.05 7.51 -10.79
C GLY A 104 21.47 7.23 -11.31
N MET A 105 22.16 6.18 -10.85
CA MET A 105 23.49 5.82 -11.35
C MET A 105 23.43 5.11 -12.72
N VAL A 106 22.39 4.32 -12.98
CA VAL A 106 22.23 3.60 -14.25
C VAL A 106 21.73 4.53 -15.36
N MET A 107 20.81 5.46 -15.05
CA MET A 107 20.34 6.44 -16.05
C MET A 107 21.41 7.48 -16.43
N TYR A 108 22.28 7.88 -15.49
CA TYR A 108 23.42 8.77 -15.79
C TYR A 108 24.44 8.16 -16.77
N LEU A 109 24.60 6.83 -16.76
CA LEU A 109 25.45 6.12 -17.72
C LEU A 109 24.89 6.13 -19.14
N LEU A 110 23.56 6.19 -19.31
CA LEU A 110 22.92 6.23 -20.62
C LEU A 110 22.92 7.64 -21.25
N ASP A 111 22.93 8.70 -20.43
CA ASP A 111 22.97 10.10 -20.88
C ASP A 111 24.38 10.52 -21.36
N ARG A 112 25.44 9.84 -20.91
CA ARG A 112 26.82 10.15 -21.37
C ARG A 112 27.13 9.71 -22.80
N ASN A 113 26.38 8.78 -23.38
CA ASN A 113 26.64 8.33 -24.76
C ASN A 113 25.90 9.17 -25.81
N SER A 114 25.11 10.17 -25.41
CA SER A 114 24.37 11.08 -26.30
C SER A 114 25.04 12.44 -26.52
N LEU A 115 26.25 12.65 -25.99
CA LEU A 115 27.01 13.91 -26.14
C LEU A 115 28.27 13.78 -27.02
N ASP A 116 28.45 12.64 -27.70
CA ASP A 116 29.55 12.41 -28.67
C ASP A 116 29.06 12.47 -30.15
N TYR A 117 28.24 13.46 -30.49
CA TYR A 117 27.96 13.88 -31.88
C TYR A 117 27.93 15.39 -32.02
#